data_AF-W4V785-F1
#
_entry.id   AF-W4V785-F1
#
_cell.length_a   1.000
_cell.length_b   1.000
_cell.length_c   1.000
_cell.angle_alpha   90.00
_cell.angle_beta   90.00
_cell.angle_gamma   90.00
#
_symmetry.space_group_name_H-M   'P 1'
#
loop_
_entity.id
_entity.type
_entity.pdbx_description
1 polymer ?
#
loop_
_entity_poly.entity_id
_entity_poly.type
_entity_poly.pdbx_seq_one_letter_code
_entity_poly.pdbx_strand_id
1 'polypeptide(L)' 'MKFVNEIIEKHSGNNILVVSHGGVIKLIILGVLGIGLEAYNKFFIANASLSIIVIDNDRTYLRTLNDTCHIKKPFTTKF' A
#
# COMPACT_ATOMS: atom_id res chain seq x y z
N MET A 1 7.11 -4.14 -11.23
CA MET A 1 7.61 -4.11 -9.83
C MET A 1 9.09 -3.75 -9.68
N LYS A 2 9.91 -3.66 -10.75
CA LYS A 2 11.36 -3.42 -10.67
C LYS A 2 11.79 -2.32 -9.68
N PHE A 3 11.26 -1.10 -9.83
CA PHE A 3 11.60 0.03 -8.96
C PHE A 3 11.25 -0.18 -7.48
N VAL A 4 10.11 -0.82 -7.19
CA VAL A 4 9.68 -1.10 -5.81
C VAL A 4 10.62 -2.11 -5.16
N ASN A 5 10.99 -3.16 -5.90
CA ASN A 5 11.92 -4.17 -5.41
C ASN A 5 13.30 -3.56 -5.15
N GLU A 6 13.80 -2.71 -6.03
CA GLU A 6 15.08 -1.99 -5.85
C GLU A 6 15.08 -1.15 -4.57
N ILE A 7 13.98 -0.46 -4.26
CA ILE A 7 13.84 0.33 -3.03
C ILE A 7 13.81 -0.56 -1.79
N ILE A 8 13.07 -1.68 -1.83
CA ILE A 8 12.98 -2.64 -0.72
C ILE A 8 14.37 -3.22 -0.41
N GLU A 9 15.10 -3.66 -1.45
CA GLU A 9 16.44 -4.23 -1.30
C GLU A 9 17.45 -3.19 -0.77
N LYS A 10 17.47 -1.99 -1.36
CA LYS A 10 18.41 -0.92 -0.98
C LYS A 10 18.21 -0.40 0.45
N HIS A 11 16.98 -0.46 0.96
CA HIS A 11 16.62 0.07 2.27
C HIS A 11 16.15 -1.00 3.26
N SER A 12 16.60 -2.25 3.07
CA SER A 12 16.30 -3.36 3.99
C SER A 12 16.59 -3.00 5.45
N GLY A 13 15.70 -3.40 6.35
CA GLY A 13 15.76 -3.08 7.79
C GLY A 13 15.34 -1.66 8.17
N ASN A 14 14.94 -0.81 7.22
CA ASN A 14 14.48 0.56 7.48
C ASN A 14 13.00 0.76 7.15
N ASN A 15 12.40 1.81 7.72
CA ASN A 15 11.06 2.24 7.33
C ASN A 15 11.11 3.07 6.04
N ILE A 16 10.26 2.74 5.07
CA ILE A 16 10.18 3.42 3.77
C ILE A 16 8.79 4.04 3.63
N LEU A 17 8.73 5.34 3.37
CA LEU A 17 7.48 6.03 3.05
C LEU A 17 7.36 6.21 1.53
N VAL A 18 6.26 5.73 0.96
CA VAL A 18 5.91 5.93 -0.46
C VAL A 18 4.66 6.80 -0.54
N VAL A 19 4.77 7.96 -1.19
CA VAL A 19 3.64 8.85 -1.48
C VAL A 19 3.34 8.77 -2.98
N SER A 20 2.11 8.41 -3.33
CA SER A 20 1.70 8.24 -4.73
C SER A 20 0.18 8.35 -4.88
N HIS A 21 -0.33 8.03 -6.07
CA HIS A 21 -1.75 8.00 -6.38
C HIS A 21 -2.37 6.62 -6.11
N GLY A 22 -3.69 6.59 -5.86
CA GLY A 22 -4.40 5.36 -5.47
C GLY A 22 -4.21 4.18 -6.41
N GLY A 23 -4.17 4.41 -7.73
CA GLY A 23 -3.93 3.34 -8.71
C GLY A 23 -2.53 2.72 -8.59
N VAL A 24 -1.51 3.54 -8.37
CA VAL A 24 -0.14 3.05 -8.17
C VAL A 24 -0.02 2.32 -6.84
N ILE A 25 -0.60 2.87 -5.77
CA ILE A 25 -0.61 2.24 -4.43
C ILE A 25 -1.25 0.85 -4.49
N LYS A 26 -2.37 0.69 -5.21
CA LYS A 26 -3.00 -0.61 -5.45
C LYS A 26 -2.04 -1.61 -6.08
N LEU A 27 -1.38 -1.22 -7.17
CA LEU A 27 -0.44 -2.10 -7.88
C LEU A 27 0.76 -2.47 -7.00
N ILE A 28 1.25 -1.54 -6.17
CA ILE A 28 2.31 -1.83 -5.20
C ILE A 28 1.83 -2.88 -4.20
N ILE A 29 0.67 -2.68 -3.57
CA ILE A 29 0.12 -3.61 -2.58
C ILE A 29 -0.06 -5.01 -3.19
N LEU A 30 -0.69 -5.09 -4.37
CA LEU A 30 -0.91 -6.36 -5.06
C LEU A 30 0.42 -7.04 -5.41
N GLY A 31 1.35 -6.29 -6.01
CA GLY A 31 2.63 -6.84 -6.45
C GLY A 31 3.51 -7.31 -5.29
N VAL A 32 3.54 -6.58 -4.17
CA VAL A 32 4.33 -6.94 -2.99
C VAL A 32 3.73 -8.16 -2.27
N LEU A 33 2.40 -8.31 -2.27
CA LEU A 33 1.72 -9.46 -1.66
C LEU A 33 1.56 -10.66 -2.60
N GLY A 34 2.01 -10.55 -3.86
CA GLY A 34 1.83 -11.62 -4.86
C GLY A 34 0.35 -11.87 -5.24
N ILE A 35 -0.52 -10.87 -5.10
CA ILE A 35 -1.94 -10.97 -5.44
C ILE A 35 -2.14 -10.60 -6.92
N GLY A 36 -2.97 -11.39 -7.61
CA GLY A 36 -3.31 -11.16 -9.02
C GLY A 36 -4.07 -9.86 -9.28
N LEU A 37 -3.98 -9.36 -10.52
CA LEU A 37 -4.58 -8.08 -10.93
C LEU A 37 -6.11 -8.10 -10.97
N GLU A 38 -6.74 -9.28 -10.95
CA GLU A 38 -8.18 -9.45 -10.75
C GLU A 38 -8.69 -8.78 -9.47
N ALA A 39 -7.82 -8.59 -8.47
CA ALA A 39 -8.11 -7.89 -7.24
C ALA A 39 -8.04 -6.35 -7.37
N TYR A 40 -7.54 -5.80 -8.48
CA TYR A 40 -7.30 -4.36 -8.65
C TYR A 40 -8.55 -3.50 -8.39
N ASN A 41 -9.73 -3.97 -8.80
CA ASN A 41 -10.99 -3.24 -8.59
C ASN A 41 -11.75 -3.66 -7.32
N LYS A 42 -11.16 -4.49 -6.45
CA LYS A 42 -11.85 -5.03 -5.26
C LYS A 42 -11.72 -4.17 -4.00
N PHE A 43 -10.91 -3.12 -4.04
CA PHE A 43 -10.75 -2.17 -2.94
C PHE A 43 -10.50 -0.77 -3.50
N PHE A 44 -10.55 0.26 -2.65
CA PHE A 44 -10.22 1.64 -3.01
C PHE A 44 -9.16 2.18 -2.06
N ILE A 45 -8.47 3.26 -2.47
CA ILE A 45 -7.49 3.98 -1.65
C ILE A 45 -8.02 5.41 -1.49
N ALA A 46 -8.34 5.79 -0.26
CA ALA A 46 -8.81 7.12 0.08
C ALA A 46 -7.64 8.13 0.05
N ASN A 47 -7.96 9.39 -0.19
CA ASN A 47 -6.99 10.47 -0.14
C ASN A 47 -6.38 10.57 1.26
N ALA A 48 -5.06 10.77 1.31
CA ALA A 48 -4.29 10.83 2.55
C ALA A 48 -4.47 9.60 3.46
N SER A 49 -4.87 8.45 2.92
CA SER A 49 -4.91 7.21 3.69
C SER A 49 -3.52 6.61 3.90
N LEU A 50 -3.35 5.90 5.01
CA LEU A 50 -2.14 5.16 5.34
C LEU A 50 -2.35 3.67 5.09
N SER A 51 -1.40 3.03 4.41
CA SER A 51 -1.31 1.57 4.31
C SER A 51 0.10 1.14 4.71
N ILE A 52 0.19 0.05 5.48
CA ILE A 52 1.45 -0.46 6.03
C ILE A 52 1.59 -1.90 5.60
N ILE A 53 2.65 -2.19 4.86
CA ILE A 53 3.11 -3.55 4.56
C ILE A 53 4.40 -3.78 5.32
N VAL A 54 4.51 -4.94 5.97
CA VAL A 54 5.73 -5.40 6.61
C VAL A 54 6.38 -6.43 5.70
N ILE A 55 7.66 -6.24 5.44
CA ILE A 55 8.49 -7.13 4.62
C ILE A 55 9.67 -7.55 5.48
N ASP A 56 9.61 -8.77 5.99
CA ASP A 56 10.68 -9.44 6.72
C ASP A 56 11.28 -10.55 5.85
N ASN A 57 12.43 -11.10 6.25
CA ASN A 57 13.17 -12.11 5.47
C ASN A 57 12.30 -13.32 5.04
N ASP A 58 11.36 -13.73 5.88
CA ASP A 58 10.55 -14.93 5.64
C ASP A 58 9.09 -14.63 5.29
N ARG A 59 8.65 -13.38 5.45
CA ARG A 59 7.21 -13.04 5.41
C ARG A 59 6.97 -11.63 4.92
N THR A 60 6.02 -11.52 4.00
CA THR A 60 5.46 -10.25 3.54
C THR A 60 3.97 -10.22 3.86
N TYR A 61 3.51 -9.21 4.60
CA TYR A 61 2.10 -9.13 4.99
C TYR A 61 1.59 -7.69 5.13
N LEU A 62 0.30 -7.53 4.87
CA LEU A 62 -0.41 -6.27 5.01
C LEU A 62 -0.83 -6.08 6.46
N ARG A 63 -0.26 -5.09 7.14
CA ARG A 63 -0.60 -4.74 8.53
C ARG A 63 -1.77 -3.79 8.61
N THR A 64 -1.85 -2.84 7.69
CA THR A 64 -2.88 -1.81 7.67
C THR A 64 -3.21 -1.45 6.23
N LEU A 65 -4.50 -1.30 5.92
CA LEU A 65 -4.99 -0.91 4.61
C LEU A 65 -5.92 0.28 4.73
N ASN A 66 -5.63 1.34 3.97
CA ASN A 66 -6.54 2.47 3.76
C ASN A 66 -7.00 3.17 5.06
N ASP A 67 -6.11 3.28 6.05
CA ASP A 67 -6.42 3.92 7.33
C ASP A 67 -6.54 5.44 7.18
N THR A 68 -7.67 5.98 7.63
CA THR A 68 -7.99 7.41 7.62
C THR A 68 -8.38 7.92 9.01
N CYS A 69 -8.13 7.16 10.08
CA CYS A 69 -8.53 7.53 11.45
C CYS A 69 -7.92 8.85 11.93
N HIS A 70 -6.78 9.27 11.37
CA HIS A 70 -6.16 10.57 11.66
C HIS A 70 -6.87 11.76 10.99
N ILE A 71 -7.75 11.50 10.01
CA ILE A 71 -8.49 12.53 9.28
C ILE A 71 -9.76 12.87 10.05
N LYS A 72 -9.77 14.04 10.70
CA LYS A 72 -10.90 14.51 11.54
C LYS A 72 -12.22 14.67 10.81
N LYS A 73 -12.19 14.88 9.49
CA LYS A 73 -13.38 15.01 8.65
C LYS A 73 -13.33 13.92 7.58
N PRO A 74 -13.86 12.72 7.88
CA PRO A 74 -13.77 11.60 6.95
C PRO A 74 -14.42 11.97 5.61
N PHE A 75 -13.87 11.44 4.52
CA PHE A 75 -14.44 11.60 3.19
C PHE A 75 -15.87 11.05 3.19
N THR A 76 -16.85 11.92 3.00
CA THR A 76 -18.20 11.52 2.60
C THR A 76 -18.19 11.22 1.11
N THR A 77 -17.72 10.05 0.70
CA THR A 77 -17.96 9.60 -0.67
C THR A 77 -19.42 9.16 -0.78
N LYS A 78 -20.24 10.01 -1.41
CA LYS A 78 -21.45 9.56 -2.11
C LYS A 78 -21.01 8.56 -3.17
N PHE A 79 -21.45 7.31 -3.04
CA PHE A 79 -21.52 6.38 -4.16
C PHE A 79 -22.84 6.63 -4.89
#